data_AF-A0A2S6GSI5-F1
#
_entry.id   AF-A0A2S6GSI5-F1
#
_cell.length_a   1.000
_cell.length_b   1.000
_cell.length_c   1.000
_cell.angle_alpha   90.00
_cell.angle_beta   90.00
_cell.angle_gamma   90.00
#
_symmetry.space_group_name_H-M   'P 1'
#
loop_
_entity.id
_entity.type
_entity.pdbx_description
1 polymer ?
#
loop_
_entity_poly.entity_id
_entity_poly.type
_entity_poly.pdbx_seq_one_letter_code
_entity_poly.pdbx_strand_id
1 'polypeptide(L)'
;MKKIFFILLILGISSAYAEVFKCQLKSGKTVYQSTPCQSAIKQQAIEIPKPDPRKIAEEEAKLKAWKEDFAAREAARIKAEKELQAELDRKASVEALKKSAEYQQQQAYEAKRQADALERQNMQPPQFYPYYYPSYQSLPAYPSRIPHQHQKTGKDNDGSGRAKIIFNWK
;
A
#
# COMPACT_ATOMS: atom_id res chain seq x y z
N MET A 1 -32.75 13.52 -16.10
CA MET A 1 -31.32 13.68 -16.45
C MET A 1 -31.05 14.00 -17.93
N LYS A 2 -32.06 14.26 -18.78
CA LYS A 2 -31.87 14.58 -20.21
C LYS A 2 -31.47 16.04 -20.50
N LYS A 3 -31.72 16.97 -19.55
CA LYS A 3 -31.47 18.42 -19.73
C LYS A 3 -29.99 18.80 -19.56
N ILE A 4 -29.21 18.00 -18.84
CA ILE A 4 -27.78 18.25 -18.59
C ILE A 4 -26.95 17.99 -19.86
N PHE A 5 -27.36 17.01 -20.68
CA PHE A 5 -26.72 16.72 -21.97
C PHE A 5 -26.82 17.88 -22.96
N PHE A 6 -27.92 18.64 -22.93
CA PHE A 6 -28.09 19.80 -23.83
C PHE A 6 -27.16 20.97 -23.45
N ILE A 7 -26.87 21.16 -22.16
CA ILE A 7 -25.97 22.21 -21.68
C ILE A 7 -24.53 21.89 -22.10
N LEU A 8 -24.09 20.64 -21.97
CA LEU A 8 -22.76 20.20 -22.40
C LEU A 8 -22.55 20.31 -23.92
N LEU A 9 -23.60 20.11 -24.72
CA LEU A 9 -23.53 20.23 -26.18
C LEU A 9 -23.32 21.68 -26.65
N ILE A 10 -23.88 22.67 -25.94
CA ILE A 10 -23.77 24.10 -26.31
C ILE A 10 -22.37 24.65 -25.99
N LEU A 11 -21.69 24.11 -24.97
CA LEU A 11 -20.32 24.54 -24.62
C LEU A 11 -19.25 24.05 -25.63
N GLY A 12 -19.54 23.05 -26.46
CA GLY A 12 -18.59 22.48 -27.42
C GLY A 12 -18.46 23.21 -28.76
N ILE A 13 -19.36 24.16 -29.06
CA ILE A 13 -19.45 24.78 -30.40
C ILE A 13 -18.61 26.07 -30.51
N SER A 14 -18.10 26.59 -29.39
CA SER A 14 -17.23 27.78 -29.40
C SER A 14 -15.77 27.39 -29.64
N SER A 15 -15.47 26.80 -30.81
CA SER A 15 -14.12 26.86 -31.36
C SER A 15 -13.87 28.28 -31.87
N ALA A 16 -13.69 29.23 -30.94
CA ALA A 16 -13.24 30.56 -31.27
C ALA A 16 -11.83 30.42 -31.85
N TYR A 17 -11.68 30.66 -33.15
CA TYR A 17 -10.38 30.86 -33.77
C TYR A 17 -9.71 32.00 -33.02
N ALA A 18 -8.76 31.67 -32.14
CA ALA A 18 -8.13 32.62 -31.26
C ALA A 18 -7.12 33.44 -32.05
N GLU A 19 -7.59 34.51 -32.71
CA GLU A 19 -6.71 35.55 -33.23
C GLU A 19 -6.10 36.29 -32.04
N VAL A 20 -4.77 36.25 -31.92
CA VAL A 20 -4.05 36.97 -30.87
C VAL A 20 -3.53 38.28 -31.45
N PHE A 21 -4.06 39.40 -30.95
CA PHE A 21 -3.64 40.73 -31.37
C PHE A 21 -2.55 41.26 -30.45
N LYS A 22 -1.43 41.69 -31.05
CA LYS A 22 -0.38 42.42 -30.32
C LYS A 22 -0.71 43.91 -30.31
N CYS A 23 -1.12 44.42 -29.15
CA CYS A 23 -1.43 45.84 -28.95
C CYS A 23 -0.20 46.57 -28.37
N GLN A 24 0.23 47.65 -29.03
CA GLN A 24 1.16 48.63 -28.43
C GLN A 24 0.38 49.81 -27.88
N LEU A 25 0.39 49.97 -26.55
CA LEU A 25 -0.23 51.13 -25.89
C LEU A 25 0.65 52.37 -26.06
N LYS A 26 0.05 53.56 -25.96
CA LYS A 26 0.77 54.85 -26.00
C LYS A 26 1.85 55.00 -24.92
N SER A 27 1.77 54.21 -23.85
CA SER A 27 2.78 54.11 -22.79
C SER A 27 4.01 53.25 -23.15
N GLY A 28 4.07 52.69 -24.37
CA GLY A 28 5.15 51.80 -24.82
C GLY A 28 5.01 50.35 -24.38
N LYS A 29 3.99 50.01 -23.58
CA LYS A 29 3.74 48.63 -23.11
C LYS A 29 3.07 47.79 -24.20
N THR A 30 3.55 46.55 -24.39
CA THR A 30 2.94 45.55 -25.28
C THR A 30 2.01 44.64 -24.50
N VAL A 31 0.79 44.43 -25.01
CA VAL A 31 -0.21 43.53 -24.41
C VAL A 31 -0.78 42.65 -25.52
N TYR A 32 -0.87 41.35 -25.26
CA TYR A 32 -1.50 40.39 -26.17
C TYR A 32 -2.95 40.18 -25.73
N GLN A 33 -3.89 40.41 -26.63
CA GLN A 33 -5.32 40.27 -26.36
C GLN A 33 -5.99 39.42 -27.43
N SER A 34 -7.03 38.68 -27.06
CA SER A 34 -7.90 37.95 -27.99
C SER A 34 -8.93 38.85 -28.67
N THR A 35 -9.04 40.12 -28.26
CA THR A 35 -9.94 41.13 -28.81
C THR A 35 -9.16 42.23 -29.54
N PRO A 36 -9.71 42.83 -30.61
CA PRO A 36 -9.08 43.95 -31.32
C PRO A 36 -8.76 45.14 -30.40
N CYS A 37 -7.62 45.79 -30.62
CA CYS A 37 -7.18 46.90 -29.79
C CYS A 37 -8.05 48.15 -30.05
N GLN A 38 -8.85 48.60 -29.09
CA GLN A 38 -9.71 49.79 -29.28
C GLN A 38 -8.94 51.12 -29.45
N SER A 39 -7.69 51.21 -29.00
CA SER A 39 -6.94 52.49 -28.92
C SER A 39 -5.44 52.40 -29.22
N ALA A 40 -4.97 51.32 -29.87
CA ALA A 40 -3.56 51.11 -30.19
C ALA A 40 -3.17 51.76 -31.54
N ILE A 41 -1.96 52.32 -31.62
CA ILE A 41 -1.42 52.99 -32.81
C ILE A 41 -1.09 51.99 -33.94
N LYS A 42 -0.78 50.74 -33.59
CA LYS A 42 -0.53 49.63 -34.52
C LYS A 42 -1.11 48.33 -33.95
N GLN A 43 -1.89 47.62 -34.75
CA GLN A 43 -2.42 46.29 -34.47
C GLN A 43 -1.80 45.33 -35.49
N GLN A 44 -1.22 44.23 -35.00
CA GLN A 44 -0.75 43.14 -35.84
C GLN A 44 -1.47 41.87 -35.40
N ALA A 45 -2.30 41.33 -36.28
CA ALA A 45 -2.95 40.04 -36.09
C ALA A 45 -1.89 38.95 -36.22
N ILE A 46 -1.76 38.09 -35.21
CA ILE A 46 -0.93 36.91 -35.29
C ILE A 46 -1.84 35.77 -35.74
N GLU A 47 -1.74 35.41 -37.02
CA GLU A 47 -2.45 34.26 -37.55
C GLU A 47 -1.83 32.97 -37.01
N ILE A 48 -2.62 32.20 -36.25
CA ILE A 48 -2.22 30.86 -35.85
C ILE A 48 -2.52 29.93 -37.03
N PRO A 49 -1.51 29.28 -37.63
CA PRO A 49 -1.72 28.41 -38.78
C PRO A 49 -2.59 27.21 -38.36
N LYS A 50 -3.66 26.96 -39.14
CA LYS A 50 -4.53 25.80 -38.91
C LYS A 50 -3.71 24.51 -39.08
N PRO A 51 -3.74 23.59 -38.11
CA PRO A 51 -3.02 22.33 -38.22
C PRO A 51 -3.55 21.51 -39.40
N ASP A 52 -2.64 20.88 -40.13
CA ASP A 52 -2.97 20.00 -41.26
C ASP A 52 -3.74 18.76 -40.76
N PRO A 53 -4.97 18.51 -41.24
CA PRO A 53 -5.78 17.38 -40.80
C PRO A 53 -5.10 16.03 -41.00
N ARG A 54 -4.18 15.89 -41.97
CA ARG A 54 -3.40 14.65 -42.15
C ARG A 54 -2.42 14.40 -41.02
N LYS A 55 -1.79 15.45 -40.49
CA LYS A 55 -0.86 15.34 -39.36
C LYS A 55 -1.60 14.99 -38.08
N ILE A 56 -2.81 15.51 -37.88
CA ILE A 56 -3.64 15.15 -36.72
C ILE A 56 -3.98 13.66 -36.75
N ALA A 57 -4.43 13.13 -37.90
CA ALA A 57 -4.76 11.72 -38.04
C ALA A 57 -3.55 10.79 -37.80
N GLU A 58 -2.36 11.17 -38.26
CA GLU A 58 -1.14 10.41 -38.04
C GLU A 58 -0.72 10.39 -36.55
N GLU A 59 -0.79 11.54 -35.88
CA GLU A 59 -0.45 11.63 -34.46
C GLU A 59 -1.50 10.93 -33.57
N GLU A 60 -2.78 10.97 -33.94
CA GLU A 60 -3.82 10.18 -33.29
C GLU A 60 -3.59 8.66 -33.43
N ALA A 61 -3.16 8.22 -34.61
CA ALA A 61 -2.81 6.81 -34.84
C ALA A 61 -1.60 6.38 -34.01
N LYS A 62 -0.56 7.22 -33.93
CA LYS A 62 0.62 6.98 -33.06
C LYS A 62 0.22 6.93 -31.59
N LEU A 63 -0.63 7.85 -31.14
CA LEU A 63 -1.12 7.88 -29.76
C LEU A 63 -1.93 6.63 -29.42
N LYS A 64 -2.76 6.16 -30.35
CA LYS A 64 -3.53 4.93 -30.18
C LYS A 64 -2.61 3.71 -30.06
N ALA A 65 -1.65 3.58 -30.98
CA ALA A 65 -0.67 2.49 -30.94
C ALA A 65 0.15 2.50 -29.64
N TRP A 66 0.58 3.68 -29.19
CA TRP A 66 1.30 3.82 -27.92
C TRP A 66 0.45 3.43 -26.70
N LYS A 67 -0.83 3.83 -26.68
CA LYS A 67 -1.75 3.45 -25.60
C LYS A 67 -1.99 1.94 -25.55
N GLU A 68 -2.12 1.30 -26.70
CA GLU A 68 -2.30 -0.16 -26.81
C GLU A 68 -1.06 -0.90 -26.32
N ASP A 69 0.15 -0.49 -26.74
CA ASP A 69 1.40 -1.09 -26.28
C ASP A 69 1.63 -0.86 -24.77
N PHE A 70 1.35 0.35 -24.28
CA PHE A 70 1.42 0.65 -22.85
C PHE A 70 0.46 -0.23 -22.03
N ALA A 71 -0.80 -0.38 -22.48
CA ALA A 71 -1.78 -1.22 -21.82
C ALA A 71 -1.37 -2.70 -21.82
N ALA A 72 -0.80 -3.19 -22.92
CA ALA A 72 -0.31 -4.56 -23.01
C ALA A 72 0.85 -4.83 -22.04
N ARG A 73 1.82 -3.91 -21.96
CA ARG A 73 2.96 -4.01 -21.03
C ARG A 73 2.50 -3.94 -19.58
N GLU A 74 1.57 -3.03 -19.27
CA GLU A 74 1.02 -2.89 -17.93
C GLU A 74 0.26 -4.15 -17.50
N ALA A 75 -0.57 -4.72 -18.39
CA ALA A 75 -1.27 -5.97 -18.13
C ALA A 75 -0.30 -7.14 -17.89
N ALA A 76 0.78 -7.24 -18.68
CA ALA A 76 1.82 -8.25 -18.49
C ALA A 76 2.54 -8.08 -17.15
N ARG A 77 2.87 -6.85 -16.76
CA ARG A 77 3.50 -6.54 -15.47
C ARG A 77 2.61 -6.95 -14.30
N ILE A 78 1.34 -6.54 -14.31
CA ILE A 78 0.37 -6.89 -13.26
C ILE A 78 0.20 -8.41 -13.16
N LYS A 79 0.17 -9.11 -14.30
CA LYS A 79 0.07 -10.57 -14.31
C LYS A 79 1.31 -11.22 -13.66
N ALA A 80 2.51 -10.79 -14.04
CA ALA A 80 3.76 -11.31 -13.47
C ALA A 80 3.86 -11.05 -11.95
N GLU A 81 3.44 -9.86 -11.50
CA GLU A 81 3.42 -9.52 -10.07
C GLU A 81 2.45 -10.41 -9.29
N LYS A 82 1.24 -10.66 -9.84
CA LYS A 82 0.27 -11.57 -9.22
C LYS A 82 0.78 -13.00 -9.14
N GLU A 83 1.43 -13.49 -10.18
CA GLU A 83 2.03 -14.84 -10.20
C GLU A 83 3.16 -14.95 -9.17
N LEU A 84 4.01 -13.93 -9.06
CA LEU A 84 5.06 -13.88 -8.04
C LEU A 84 4.47 -13.89 -6.62
N GLN A 85 3.46 -13.07 -6.37
CA GLN A 85 2.81 -13.01 -5.06
C GLN A 85 2.15 -14.35 -4.70
N ALA A 86 1.46 -14.98 -5.66
CA ALA A 86 0.84 -16.29 -5.44
C ALA A 86 1.88 -17.37 -5.08
N GLU A 87 3.06 -17.35 -5.70
CA GLU A 87 4.13 -18.30 -5.36
C GLU A 87 4.73 -18.01 -3.98
N LEU A 88 4.89 -16.74 -3.60
CA LEU A 88 5.34 -16.37 -2.26
C LEU A 88 4.35 -16.81 -1.19
N ASP A 89 3.05 -16.57 -1.41
CA ASP A 89 1.98 -16.97 -0.50
C ASP A 89 1.93 -18.50 -0.37
N ARG A 90 2.10 -19.22 -1.49
CA ARG A 90 2.18 -20.69 -1.48
C ARG A 90 3.36 -21.16 -0.63
N LYS A 91 4.55 -20.60 -0.82
CA LYS A 91 5.74 -20.94 -0.02
C LYS A 91 5.54 -20.63 1.46
N ALA A 92 5.00 -19.45 1.78
CA ALA A 92 4.72 -19.05 3.16
C ALA A 92 3.72 -20.01 3.83
N SER A 93 2.68 -20.45 3.11
CA SER A 93 1.70 -21.41 3.62
C SER A 93 2.33 -22.77 3.94
N VAL A 94 3.20 -23.27 3.05
CA VAL A 94 3.89 -24.56 3.26
C VAL A 94 4.88 -24.45 4.42
N GLU A 95 5.61 -23.35 4.54
CA GLU A 95 6.53 -23.13 5.66
C GLU A 95 5.79 -23.04 6.99
N ALA A 96 4.65 -22.35 7.04
CA ALA A 96 3.81 -22.27 8.23
C ALA A 96 3.28 -23.65 8.65
N LEU A 97 2.84 -24.47 7.69
CA LEU A 97 2.42 -25.85 7.92
C LEU A 97 3.57 -26.73 8.42
N LYS A 98 4.77 -26.54 7.86
CA LYS A 98 5.95 -27.29 8.30
C LYS A 98 6.30 -26.95 9.76
N LYS A 99 6.33 -25.66 10.10
CA LYS A 99 6.59 -25.22 11.48
C LYS A 99 5.52 -25.71 12.46
N SER A 100 4.24 -25.71 12.06
CA SER A 100 3.18 -26.23 12.93
C SER A 100 3.31 -27.74 13.15
N ALA A 101 3.64 -28.51 12.11
CA ALA A 101 3.90 -29.94 12.22
C ALA A 101 5.12 -30.25 13.11
N GLU A 102 6.21 -29.49 12.96
CA GLU A 102 7.41 -29.62 13.81
C GLU A 102 7.08 -29.33 15.28
N TYR A 103 6.31 -28.28 15.54
CA TYR A 103 5.88 -27.93 16.89
C TYR A 103 4.98 -29.02 17.52
N GLN A 104 4.05 -29.58 16.74
CA GLN A 104 3.22 -30.71 17.19
C GLN A 104 4.05 -31.96 17.51
N GLN A 105 5.06 -32.26 16.69
CA GLN A 105 5.98 -33.38 16.97
C GLN A 105 6.75 -33.17 18.27
N GLN A 106 7.24 -31.95 18.51
CA GLN A 106 7.94 -31.60 19.75
C GLN A 106 7.02 -31.76 20.98
N GLN A 107 5.79 -31.24 20.90
CA GLN A 107 4.81 -31.42 21.97
C GLN A 107 4.50 -32.88 22.25
N ALA A 108 4.31 -33.70 21.20
CA ALA A 108 4.06 -35.13 21.36
C ALA A 108 5.25 -35.85 22.01
N TYR A 109 6.48 -35.46 21.66
CA TYR A 109 7.70 -36.00 22.25
C TYR A 109 7.83 -35.63 23.74
N GLU A 110 7.56 -34.38 24.09
CA GLU A 110 7.58 -33.92 25.48
C GLU A 110 6.49 -34.60 26.32
N ALA A 111 5.27 -34.71 25.79
CA ALA A 111 4.17 -35.42 26.45
C ALA A 111 4.53 -36.89 26.69
N LYS A 112 5.12 -37.56 25.70
CA LYS A 112 5.60 -38.94 25.85
C LYS A 112 6.67 -39.04 26.95
N ARG A 113 7.66 -38.14 26.96
CA ARG A 113 8.69 -38.10 28.01
C ARG A 113 8.11 -37.94 29.41
N GLN A 114 7.07 -37.11 29.56
CA GLN A 114 6.38 -36.92 30.83
C GLN A 114 5.61 -38.18 31.24
N ALA A 115 4.92 -38.84 30.31
CA ALA A 115 4.24 -40.10 30.57
C ALA A 115 5.22 -41.21 30.98
N ASP A 116 6.31 -41.39 30.24
CA ASP A 116 7.37 -42.37 30.55
C ASP A 116 7.99 -42.11 31.94
N ALA A 117 8.17 -40.84 32.32
CA ALA A 117 8.69 -40.48 33.65
C ALA A 117 7.70 -40.84 34.76
N LEU A 118 6.40 -40.63 34.55
CA LEU A 118 5.35 -40.99 35.49
C LEU A 118 5.21 -42.51 35.65
N GLU A 119 5.29 -43.26 34.54
CA GLU A 119 5.28 -44.73 34.57
C GLU A 119 6.45 -45.29 35.38
N ARG A 120 7.65 -44.71 35.22
CA ARG A 120 8.83 -45.10 36.02
C ARG A 120 8.65 -44.84 37.51
N GLN A 121 7.99 -43.74 37.89
CA GLN A 121 7.66 -43.48 39.30
C GLN A 121 6.67 -44.52 39.83
N ASN A 122 5.64 -44.86 39.05
CA ASN A 122 4.64 -45.85 39.45
C ASN A 122 5.19 -47.29 39.52
N MET A 123 6.20 -47.62 38.71
CA MET A 123 6.88 -48.93 38.75
C MET A 123 7.93 -49.06 39.86
N GLN A 124 8.26 -47.96 40.56
CA GLN A 124 9.19 -48.03 41.68
C GLN A 124 8.48 -48.75 42.85
N PRO A 125 8.91 -49.97 43.25
CA PRO A 125 8.32 -50.61 44.42
C PRO A 125 8.53 -49.70 45.62
N PRO A 126 7.58 -49.64 46.58
CA PRO A 126 7.75 -48.83 47.79
C PRO A 126 9.05 -49.25 48.47
N GLN A 127 10.07 -48.40 48.35
CA GLN A 127 11.34 -48.64 49.02
C GLN A 127 11.05 -48.59 50.51
N PHE A 128 11.36 -49.73 51.12
CA PHE A 128 11.25 -50.07 52.52
C PHE A 128 11.66 -48.90 53.43
N TYR A 129 10.82 -48.64 54.43
CA TYR A 129 10.93 -47.57 55.43
C TYR A 129 12.35 -47.33 55.96
N PRO A 130 12.92 -46.12 55.84
CA PRO A 130 13.93 -45.69 56.78
C PRO A 130 13.23 -45.31 58.10
N TYR A 131 13.48 -46.09 59.14
CA TYR A 131 13.17 -45.75 60.54
C TYR A 131 13.86 -44.41 60.86
N TYR A 132 13.13 -43.30 60.80
CA TYR A 132 13.61 -41.99 61.24
C TYR A 132 12.97 -41.66 62.59
N TYR A 133 13.81 -41.57 63.62
CA TYR A 133 13.46 -40.97 64.91
C TYR A 133 13.10 -39.49 64.71
N PRO A 134 12.08 -38.95 65.40
CA PRO A 134 11.72 -37.54 65.28
C PRO A 134 12.67 -36.69 66.14
N SER A 135 13.65 -36.03 65.51
CA SER A 135 14.29 -34.88 66.13
C SER A 135 13.46 -33.63 65.80
N TYR A 136 12.87 -33.03 66.83
CA TYR A 136 12.23 -31.72 66.78
C TYR A 136 13.17 -30.70 66.14
N GLN A 137 12.86 -30.25 64.92
CA GLN A 137 13.45 -29.06 64.33
C GLN A 137 12.37 -28.10 63.90
N SER A 138 12.59 -26.86 64.33
CA SER A 138 11.74 -25.69 64.35
C SER A 138 11.17 -25.30 62.99
N LEU A 139 9.92 -24.82 63.04
CA LEU A 139 9.17 -24.14 61.98
C LEU A 139 10.05 -23.25 61.07
N PRO A 140 9.98 -23.39 59.74
CA PRO A 140 10.56 -22.40 58.86
C PRO A 140 9.71 -21.12 58.86
N ALA A 141 10.40 -19.98 58.89
CA ALA A 141 9.82 -18.66 58.76
C ALA A 141 9.08 -18.50 57.42
N TYR A 142 7.93 -17.83 57.47
CA TYR A 142 7.11 -17.46 56.32
C TYR A 142 7.94 -16.82 55.19
N PRO A 143 7.79 -17.26 53.92
CA PRO A 143 8.31 -16.49 52.80
C PRO A 143 7.39 -15.30 52.52
N SER A 144 7.98 -14.11 52.52
CA SER A 144 7.35 -12.86 52.10
C SER A 144 6.83 -12.94 50.67
N ARG A 145 5.56 -12.59 50.49
CA ARG A 145 4.92 -12.31 49.19
C ARG A 145 5.78 -11.32 48.40
N ILE A 146 6.34 -11.76 47.28
CA ILE A 146 6.76 -10.85 46.21
C ILE A 146 5.53 -10.65 45.30
N PRO A 147 5.07 -9.40 45.08
CA PRO A 147 4.00 -9.16 44.12
C PRO A 147 4.56 -9.31 42.69
N HIS A 148 3.98 -10.22 41.92
CA HIS A 148 4.21 -10.31 40.48
C HIS A 148 3.76 -9.01 39.80
N GLN A 149 4.72 -8.24 39.27
CA GLN A 149 4.40 -7.23 38.27
C GLN A 149 3.99 -7.93 36.97
N HIS A 150 2.71 -7.81 36.62
CA HIS A 150 2.24 -8.03 35.26
C HIS A 150 2.76 -6.89 34.36
N GLN A 151 3.86 -7.13 33.67
CA GLN A 151 4.27 -6.28 32.55
C GLN A 151 3.41 -6.66 31.33
N LYS A 152 2.31 -5.93 31.13
CA LYS A 152 1.57 -5.95 29.87
C LYS A 152 2.40 -5.24 28.80
N THR A 153 3.08 -5.99 27.95
CA THR A 153 3.58 -5.48 26.67
C THR A 153 2.42 -5.45 25.67
N GLY A 154 1.51 -4.50 25.88
CA GLY A 154 0.54 -4.08 24.86
C GLY A 154 1.27 -3.23 23.83
N LYS A 155 1.65 -3.86 22.72
CA LYS A 155 2.14 -3.22 21.51
C LYS A 155 0.94 -2.59 20.81
N ASP A 156 0.61 -1.35 21.17
CA ASP A 156 -0.26 -0.51 20.34
C ASP A 156 0.58 0.00 19.16
N ASN A 157 0.73 -0.85 18.14
CA ASN A 157 1.11 -0.42 16.81
C ASN A 157 -0.11 0.22 16.16
N ASP A 158 -0.48 1.43 16.61
CA ASP A 158 -1.39 2.28 15.86
C ASP A 158 -0.59 3.01 14.78
N GLY A 159 -0.11 2.23 13.82
CA GLY A 159 0.49 2.68 12.58
C GLY A 159 -0.59 3.21 11.64
N SER A 160 -1.27 4.28 12.03
CA SER A 160 -2.09 5.10 11.14
C SER A 160 -1.15 5.89 10.23
N GLY A 161 -0.57 5.18 9.26
CA GLY A 161 0.10 5.77 8.12
C GLY A 161 -0.93 6.45 7.23
N ARG A 162 -1.34 7.67 7.59
CA ARG A 162 -1.91 8.60 6.62
C ARG A 162 -0.81 8.90 5.61
N ALA A 163 -0.88 8.24 4.46
CA ALA A 163 -0.15 8.63 3.27
C ALA A 163 -0.50 10.09 2.93
N LYS A 164 0.36 11.02 3.33
CA LYS A 164 0.37 12.37 2.76
C LYS A 164 0.99 12.23 1.38
N ILE A 165 0.12 12.09 0.37
CA ILE A 165 0.50 12.28 -1.02
C ILE A 165 0.86 13.77 -1.17
N ILE A 166 2.15 14.08 -1.17
CA ILE A 166 2.65 15.39 -1.58
C ILE A 166 2.98 15.28 -3.06
N PHE A 167 2.06 15.75 -3.91
CA PHE A 167 2.38 16.06 -5.30
C PHE A 167 3.30 17.29 -5.31
N ASN A 168 4.56 17.09 -5.68
CA ASN A 168 5.47 18.19 -5.97
C ASN A 168 5.66 18.23 -7.49
N TRP A 169 5.00 19.19 -8.14
CA TRP A 169 5.26 19.55 -9.53
C TRP A 169 6.36 20.62 -9.52
N LYS A 170 7.49 20.32 -10.17
CA LYS A 170 8.40 21.34 -10.68
C LYS A 170 9.10 20.86 -11.93
#